data_AF-A0AA39SRE1-F1
#
_entry.id   AF-A0AA39SRE1-F1
#
_cell.length_a   1.000
_cell.length_b   1.000
_cell.length_c   1.000
_cell.angle_alpha   90.00
_cell.angle_beta   90.00
_cell.angle_gamma   90.00
#
_symmetry.space_group_name_H-M   'P 1'
#
loop_
_entity.id
_entity.type
_entity.pdbx_description
1 polymer ?
#
loop_
_entity_poly.entity_id
_entity_poly.type
_entity_poly.pdbx_seq_one_letter_code
_entity_poly.pdbx_strand_id
1 'polypeptide(L)'
;MKREEDEEDEVCLDESFFINDNYQLTTFTFGSQVLELLCLQSASTDFDLTGQLVWPGAMLLNDYVSKNAELLHGSSIIELGSGIGVTGILCSKFCSDVVLTDHNDEVLKILKKNIDLQTSSENANSSAGLAVEKLEWGNCDQTNQILQKYSGGFDLILGADIYILYTRLLLITSFFPAKT
;
A
#
# COMPACT_ATOMS: atom_id res chain seq x y z
N MET A 1 -55.10 -23.14 -20.04
CA MET A 1 -54.16 -23.08 -18.91
C MET A 1 -52.80 -22.75 -19.50
N LYS A 2 -52.50 -21.44 -19.61
CA LYS A 2 -51.19 -20.98 -20.08
C LYS A 2 -50.24 -21.09 -18.90
N ARG A 3 -49.08 -21.73 -19.10
CA ARG A 3 -47.97 -21.70 -18.15
C ARG A 3 -47.31 -20.34 -18.31
N GLU A 4 -47.28 -19.58 -17.24
CA GLU A 4 -46.35 -18.45 -17.09
C GLU A 4 -45.00 -19.09 -16.75
N GLU A 5 -44.02 -18.83 -17.60
CA GLU A 5 -42.62 -19.18 -17.34
C GLU A 5 -42.08 -18.07 -16.43
N ASP A 6 -41.74 -18.44 -15.20
CA ASP A 6 -41.08 -17.56 -14.24
C ASP A 6 -39.66 -17.27 -14.78
N GLU A 7 -39.46 -16.07 -15.33
CA GLU A 7 -38.14 -15.54 -15.64
C GLU A 7 -37.43 -15.24 -14.30
N GLU A 8 -36.50 -16.11 -13.91
CA GLU A 8 -35.58 -15.82 -12.80
C GLU A 8 -34.70 -14.63 -13.22
N ASP A 9 -34.98 -13.45 -12.67
CA ASP A 9 -34.16 -12.24 -12.82
C ASP A 9 -32.74 -12.51 -12.29
N GLU A 10 -31.81 -12.84 -13.19
CA GLU A 10 -30.39 -12.94 -12.88
C GLU A 10 -29.86 -11.54 -12.53
N VAL A 11 -29.75 -11.25 -11.23
CA VAL A 11 -29.17 -10.00 -10.72
C VAL A 11 -27.68 -9.99 -11.05
N CYS A 12 -27.32 -9.36 -12.17
CA CYS A 12 -25.93 -9.15 -12.55
C CYS A 12 -25.32 -8.08 -11.63
N LEU A 13 -24.73 -8.51 -10.52
CA LEU A 13 -23.98 -7.64 -9.63
C LEU A 13 -22.67 -7.24 -10.33
N ASP A 14 -22.47 -5.94 -10.50
CA ASP A 14 -21.20 -5.38 -10.98
C ASP A 14 -20.08 -5.65 -9.95
N GLU A 15 -18.83 -5.78 -10.40
CA GLU A 15 -17.67 -6.02 -9.53
C GLU A 15 -17.53 -4.94 -8.45
N SER A 16 -18.00 -3.72 -8.73
CA SER A 16 -18.09 -2.62 -7.76
C SER A 16 -18.91 -2.93 -6.52
N PHE A 17 -19.85 -3.89 -6.58
CA PHE A 17 -20.67 -4.29 -5.43
C PHE A 17 -19.86 -4.93 -4.32
N PHE A 18 -18.72 -5.56 -4.64
CA PHE A 18 -17.85 -6.24 -3.67
C PHE A 18 -16.67 -5.38 -3.19
N ILE A 19 -16.48 -4.19 -3.77
CA ILE A 19 -15.39 -3.29 -3.40
C ILE A 19 -15.82 -2.42 -2.23
N ASN A 20 -15.10 -2.53 -1.11
CA ASN A 20 -15.29 -1.64 0.02
C ASN A 20 -14.46 -0.35 -0.18
N ASP A 21 -15.15 0.75 -0.46
CA ASP A 21 -14.55 2.08 -0.61
C ASP A 21 -14.96 3.05 0.52
N ASN A 22 -15.49 2.52 1.64
CA ASN A 22 -15.88 3.30 2.82
C ASN A 22 -14.66 3.75 3.64
N TYR A 23 -13.76 4.46 2.98
CA TYR A 23 -12.55 4.98 3.57
C TYR A 23 -12.87 6.08 4.58
N GLN A 24 -12.16 6.06 5.70
CA GLN A 24 -12.26 7.07 6.73
C GLN A 24 -10.99 7.90 6.74
N LEU A 25 -11.14 9.21 6.85
CA LEU A 25 -10.00 10.10 7.05
C LEU A 25 -9.43 9.85 8.45
N THR A 26 -8.19 9.39 8.50
CA THR A 26 -7.49 9.03 9.72
C THR A 26 -6.25 9.89 9.87
N THR A 27 -6.06 10.45 11.07
CA THR A 27 -4.89 11.24 11.41
C THR A 27 -3.80 10.34 12.01
N PHE A 28 -2.61 10.40 11.42
CA PHE A 28 -1.42 9.70 11.90
C PHE A 28 -0.38 10.72 12.36
N THR A 29 0.24 10.46 13.52
CA THR A 29 1.26 11.34 14.10
C THR A 29 2.55 10.57 14.31
N PHE A 30 3.63 11.05 13.69
CA PHE A 30 4.97 10.48 13.79
C PHE A 30 5.98 11.59 14.13
N GLY A 31 6.40 11.64 15.39
CA GLY A 31 7.19 12.77 15.89
C GLY A 31 6.44 14.10 15.74
N SER A 32 7.03 15.05 15.01
CA SER A 32 6.40 16.34 14.68
C SER A 32 5.54 16.30 13.40
N GLN A 33 5.54 15.18 12.68
CA GLN A 33 4.81 15.05 11.43
C GLN A 33 3.39 14.55 11.69
N VAL A 34 2.44 15.27 11.13
CA VAL A 34 1.03 14.86 11.06
C VAL A 34 0.69 14.57 9.61
N LEU A 35 -0.01 13.46 9.39
CA LEU A 35 -0.56 13.03 8.11
C LEU A 35 -2.06 12.77 8.27
N GLU A 36 -2.84 13.18 7.31
CA GLU A 36 -4.26 12.83 7.21
C GLU A 36 -4.46 12.02 5.94
N LEU A 37 -4.86 10.75 6.10
CA LEU A 37 -4.96 9.79 5.00
C LEU A 37 -6.29 9.05 5.06
N LEU A 38 -6.85 8.75 3.90
CA LEU A 38 -7.96 7.84 3.74
C LEU A 38 -7.46 6.40 3.86
N CYS A 39 -8.12 5.61 4.70
CA CYS A 39 -7.91 4.16 4.80
C CYS A 39 -9.19 3.45 5.27
N LEU A 40 -9.27 2.15 5.04
CA LEU A 40 -10.29 1.32 5.69
C LEU A 40 -9.96 1.16 7.17
N GLN A 41 -11.00 0.91 7.98
CA GLN A 41 -10.87 0.65 9.42
C GLN A 41 -10.95 -0.84 9.76
N SER A 42 -11.33 -1.67 8.79
CA SER A 42 -11.47 -3.11 8.94
C SER A 42 -11.15 -3.81 7.63
N ALA A 43 -10.59 -5.02 7.72
CA ALA A 43 -10.27 -5.82 6.55
C ALA A 43 -11.50 -6.16 5.73
N SER A 44 -11.33 -6.17 4.40
CA SER A 44 -12.24 -6.89 3.51
C SER A 44 -12.02 -8.40 3.64
N THR A 45 -12.97 -9.20 3.17
CA THR A 45 -12.78 -10.65 3.02
C THR A 45 -11.81 -11.01 1.88
N ASP A 46 -11.45 -10.04 1.05
CA ASP A 46 -10.47 -10.19 -0.03
C ASP A 46 -9.05 -9.89 0.45
N PHE A 47 -8.16 -10.88 0.31
CA PHE A 47 -6.77 -10.77 0.72
C PHE A 47 -5.96 -9.81 -0.16
N ASP A 48 -6.36 -9.64 -1.43
CA ASP A 48 -5.65 -8.77 -2.37
C ASP A 48 -5.92 -7.27 -2.10
N LEU A 49 -6.89 -6.98 -1.25
CA LEU A 49 -7.29 -5.62 -0.84
C LEU A 49 -6.75 -5.21 0.54
N THR A 50 -5.88 -6.02 1.15
CA THR A 50 -5.26 -5.72 2.44
C THR A 50 -4.43 -4.42 2.44
N GLY A 51 -3.98 -3.96 1.27
CA GLY A 51 -3.30 -2.68 1.10
C GLY A 51 -4.16 -1.44 1.36
N GLN A 52 -5.49 -1.59 1.51
CA GLN A 52 -6.40 -0.50 1.89
C GLN A 52 -6.36 -0.18 3.41
N LEU A 53 -5.70 -1.03 4.20
CA LEU A 53 -5.47 -0.87 5.64
C LEU A 53 -4.07 -0.35 5.93
N VAL A 54 -3.90 0.21 7.13
CA VAL A 54 -2.57 0.47 7.69
C VAL A 54 -2.17 -0.68 8.61
N TRP A 55 -1.04 -1.31 8.30
CA TRP A 55 -0.52 -2.43 9.06
C TRP A 55 0.44 -1.97 10.18
N PRO A 56 0.53 -2.71 11.31
CA PRO A 56 1.37 -2.31 12.45
C PRO A 56 2.85 -2.10 12.12
N GLY A 57 3.42 -2.88 11.20
CA GLY A 57 4.80 -2.72 10.75
C GLY A 57 5.04 -1.39 10.07
N ALA A 58 4.07 -0.87 9.31
CA ALA A 58 4.16 0.47 8.71
C ALA A 58 4.17 1.57 9.78
N MET A 59 3.37 1.41 10.85
CA MET A 59 3.37 2.33 11.99
C MET A 59 4.72 2.35 12.71
N LEU A 60 5.32 1.17 12.92
CA LEU A 60 6.64 1.04 13.55
C LEU A 60 7.76 1.62 12.68
N LEU A 61 7.73 1.34 11.37
CA LEU A 61 8.69 1.91 10.41
C LEU A 61 8.59 3.43 10.39
N ASN A 62 7.38 3.99 10.41
CA ASN A 62 7.18 5.44 10.41
C ASN A 62 7.64 6.10 11.70
N ASP A 63 7.41 5.48 12.85
CA ASP A 63 7.98 5.96 14.12
C ASP A 63 9.52 5.97 14.05
N TYR A 64 10.13 4.92 13.52
CA TYR A 64 11.58 4.87 13.31
C TYR A 64 12.07 5.95 12.34
N VAL A 65 11.49 6.05 11.15
CA VAL A 65 11.87 7.05 10.14
C VAL A 65 11.71 8.47 10.67
N SER A 66 10.63 8.77 11.39
CA SER A 66 10.42 10.12 11.95
C SER A 66 11.48 10.53 12.97
N LYS A 67 12.10 9.56 13.65
CA LYS A 67 13.19 9.77 14.62
C LYS A 67 14.57 9.82 13.97
N ASN A 68 14.70 9.35 12.73
CA ASN A 68 15.96 9.25 11.99
C ASN A 68 15.82 9.89 10.60
N ALA A 69 15.07 10.98 10.51
CA ALA A 69 14.70 11.63 9.25
C ALA A 69 15.92 12.15 8.47
N GLU A 70 17.03 12.42 9.16
CA GLU A 70 18.32 12.78 8.57
C GLU A 70 18.89 11.70 7.65
N LEU A 71 18.55 10.43 7.87
CA LEU A 71 18.97 9.33 6.99
C LEU A 71 18.31 9.40 5.61
N LEU A 72 17.18 10.09 5.50
CA LEU A 72 16.39 10.21 4.27
C LEU A 72 16.60 11.55 3.57
N HIS A 73 17.34 12.48 4.19
CA HIS A 73 17.43 13.85 3.71
C HIS A 73 17.97 13.92 2.28
N GLY A 74 17.15 14.42 1.35
CA GLY A 74 17.52 14.58 -0.06
C GLY A 74 17.70 13.27 -0.84
N SER A 75 17.38 12.12 -0.23
CA SER A 75 17.48 10.80 -0.87
C SER A 75 16.33 10.55 -1.83
N SER A 76 16.58 9.76 -2.87
CA SER A 76 15.57 9.18 -3.76
C SER A 76 15.14 7.80 -3.24
N ILE A 77 13.84 7.54 -3.15
CA ILE A 77 13.33 6.28 -2.57
C ILE A 77 12.28 5.62 -3.45
N ILE A 78 12.23 4.29 -3.38
CA ILE A 78 11.10 3.50 -3.87
C ILE A 78 10.53 2.67 -2.71
N GLU A 79 9.22 2.71 -2.54
CA GLU A 79 8.51 1.86 -1.59
C GLU A 79 7.80 0.72 -2.33
N LEU A 80 8.04 -0.50 -1.88
CA LEU A 80 7.39 -1.71 -2.36
C LEU A 80 6.19 -2.02 -1.48
N GLY A 81 5.02 -2.31 -2.08
CA GLY A 81 3.80 -2.64 -1.35
C GLY A 81 3.33 -1.49 -0.46
N SER A 82 3.20 -0.30 -1.05
CA SER A 82 2.90 0.95 -0.34
C SER A 82 1.53 0.97 0.34
N GLY A 83 0.58 0.12 -0.09
CA GLY A 83 -0.79 0.17 0.41
C GLY A 83 -1.39 1.57 0.23
N ILE A 84 -1.94 2.15 1.30
CA ILE A 84 -2.48 3.51 1.31
C ILE A 84 -1.40 4.62 1.29
N GLY A 85 -0.11 4.25 1.36
CA GLY A 85 1.03 5.17 1.18
C GLY A 85 1.54 5.83 2.45
N VAL A 86 1.12 5.37 3.64
CA VAL A 86 1.42 6.03 4.93
C VAL A 86 2.92 6.25 5.16
N THR A 87 3.77 5.34 4.67
CA THR A 87 5.22 5.41 4.85
C THR A 87 5.89 6.28 3.79
N GLY A 88 5.71 6.02 2.50
CA GLY A 88 6.34 6.88 1.49
C GLY A 88 5.83 8.33 1.52
N ILE A 89 4.56 8.58 1.87
CA ILE A 89 4.03 9.95 2.08
C ILE A 89 4.67 10.63 3.31
N LEU A 90 5.00 9.88 4.37
CA LEU A 90 5.79 10.43 5.46
C LEU A 90 7.20 10.79 4.97
N CYS A 91 7.83 9.87 4.24
CA CYS A 91 9.20 10.02 3.75
C CYS A 91 9.35 11.18 2.77
N SER A 92 8.30 11.51 2.01
CA SER A 92 8.32 12.63 1.06
C SER A 92 8.49 14.00 1.70
N LYS A 93 8.35 14.10 3.03
CA LYS A 93 8.66 15.32 3.77
C LYS A 93 10.16 15.54 3.97
N PHE A 94 10.97 14.51 3.74
CA PHE A 94 12.42 14.50 4.00
C PHE A 94 13.24 14.18 2.73
N CYS A 95 12.69 13.36 1.83
CA CYS A 95 13.31 12.92 0.58
C CYS A 95 13.28 13.98 -0.52
N SER A 96 14.04 13.76 -1.60
CA SER A 96 13.94 14.54 -2.86
C SER A 96 12.89 13.97 -3.80
N ASP A 97 12.84 12.64 -3.93
CA ASP A 97 11.91 11.90 -4.79
C ASP A 97 11.43 10.62 -4.09
N VAL A 98 10.15 10.31 -4.26
CA VAL A 98 9.49 9.13 -3.68
C VAL A 98 8.64 8.45 -4.75
N VAL A 99 8.93 7.18 -5.03
CA VAL A 99 8.10 6.33 -5.87
C VAL A 99 7.38 5.31 -5.00
N LEU A 100 6.05 5.42 -4.94
CA LEU A 100 5.18 4.50 -4.22
C LEU A 100 4.70 3.42 -5.19
N THR A 101 4.75 2.15 -4.78
CA THR A 101 4.36 1.05 -5.67
C THR A 101 3.43 0.05 -4.99
N ASP A 102 2.45 -0.41 -5.74
CA ASP A 102 1.60 -1.54 -5.37
C ASP A 102 1.15 -2.29 -6.63
N HIS A 103 0.68 -3.52 -6.47
CA HIS A 103 0.23 -4.37 -7.57
C HIS A 103 -1.28 -4.21 -7.84
N ASN A 104 -2.07 -3.93 -6.80
CA ASN A 104 -3.53 -3.97 -6.87
C ASN A 104 -4.10 -2.61 -7.32
N ASP A 105 -4.94 -2.61 -8.36
CA ASP A 105 -5.47 -1.37 -8.94
C ASP A 105 -6.39 -0.59 -7.98
N GLU A 106 -7.14 -1.26 -7.10
CA GLU A 106 -7.95 -0.58 -6.08
C GLU A 106 -7.09 0.07 -5.00
N VAL A 107 -6.00 -0.60 -4.61
CA VAL A 107 -5.00 -0.03 -3.69
C VAL A 107 -4.32 1.18 -4.32
N LEU A 108 -3.93 1.08 -5.60
CA LEU A 108 -3.35 2.20 -6.35
C LEU A 108 -4.32 3.39 -6.46
N LYS A 109 -5.64 3.15 -6.55
CA LYS A 109 -6.65 4.22 -6.56
C LYS A 109 -6.68 4.99 -5.24
N ILE A 110 -6.72 4.32 -4.09
CA ILE A 110 -6.71 5.01 -2.79
C ILE A 110 -5.36 5.69 -2.53
N LEU A 111 -4.26 5.05 -2.89
CA LEU A 111 -2.91 5.63 -2.79
C LEU A 111 -2.82 6.97 -3.52
N LYS A 112 -3.31 7.03 -4.77
CA LYS A 112 -3.38 8.29 -5.55
C LYS A 112 -4.24 9.34 -4.86
N LYS A 113 -5.42 8.96 -4.36
CA LYS A 113 -6.29 9.89 -3.59
C LYS A 113 -5.55 10.49 -2.38
N ASN A 114 -4.77 9.69 -1.66
CA ASN A 114 -4.01 10.16 -0.51
C ASN A 114 -2.89 11.14 -0.86
N ILE A 115 -2.24 10.95 -2.01
CA ILE A 115 -1.23 11.88 -2.53
C ILE A 115 -1.87 13.21 -2.94
N ASP A 116 -3.02 13.16 -3.61
CA ASP A 116 -3.77 14.35 -4.01
C ASP A 116 -4.19 15.16 -2.77
N LEU A 117 -4.62 14.48 -1.69
CA LEU A 117 -4.95 15.12 -0.41
C LEU A 117 -3.76 15.90 0.16
N GLN A 118 -2.54 15.35 0.11
CA GLN A 118 -1.36 16.06 0.61
C GLN A 118 -1.00 17.28 -0.24
N THR A 119 -1.17 17.17 -1.56
CA THR A 119 -0.83 18.25 -2.51
C THR A 119 -1.82 19.42 -2.41
N SER A 120 -3.08 19.14 -2.06
CA SER A 120 -4.13 20.16 -1.90
C SER A 120 -4.05 20.95 -0.59
N SER A 121 -3.30 20.47 0.40
CA SER A 121 -3.11 21.15 1.67
C SER A 121 -2.05 22.26 1.55
N GLU A 122 -2.32 23.46 2.07
CA GLU A 122 -1.51 24.68 1.90
C GLU A 122 -0.07 24.64 2.48
N ASN A 123 0.42 23.46 2.92
CA ASN A 123 1.75 23.25 3.50
C ASN A 123 2.80 22.81 2.45
N ALA A 124 2.80 23.45 1.28
CA ALA A 124 3.68 23.16 0.14
C ALA A 124 5.15 23.61 0.33
N ASN A 125 5.71 23.50 1.53
CA ASN A 125 7.07 23.97 1.80
C ASN A 125 8.17 22.93 1.54
N SER A 126 7.81 21.71 1.15
CA SER A 126 8.77 20.68 0.77
C SER A 126 8.03 19.51 0.10
N SER A 127 7.63 19.67 -1.16
CA SER A 127 7.12 18.55 -1.93
C SER A 127 8.27 17.87 -2.67
N ALA A 128 8.80 16.79 -2.08
CA ALA A 128 9.49 15.78 -2.88
C ALA A 128 8.63 15.40 -4.09
N GLY A 129 9.23 14.96 -5.20
CA GLY A 129 8.46 14.37 -6.29
C GLY A 129 7.80 13.08 -5.81
N LEU A 130 6.48 13.07 -5.55
CA LEU A 130 5.73 11.82 -5.33
C LEU A 130 5.22 11.28 -6.67
N ALA A 131 5.50 10.02 -6.92
CA ALA A 131 4.93 9.27 -8.02
C ALA A 131 4.32 7.96 -7.55
N VAL A 132 3.36 7.45 -8.32
CA VAL A 132 2.75 6.14 -8.11
C VAL A 132 2.99 5.30 -9.34
N GLU A 133 3.53 4.10 -9.15
CA GLU A 133 3.73 3.11 -10.20
C GLU A 133 3.08 1.77 -9.84
N LYS A 134 2.61 1.06 -10.85
CA LYS A 134 2.13 -0.32 -10.67
C LYS A 134 3.33 -1.26 -10.66
N LEU A 135 3.44 -2.08 -9.62
CA LEU A 135 4.47 -3.10 -9.51
C LEU A 135 3.95 -4.35 -8.82
N GLU A 136 3.77 -5.40 -9.60
CA GLU A 136 3.62 -6.78 -9.17
C GLU A 136 5.01 -7.41 -9.01
N TRP A 137 5.34 -7.90 -7.82
CA TRP A 137 6.67 -8.46 -7.59
C TRP A 137 6.92 -9.69 -8.45
N GLY A 138 8.11 -9.74 -9.05
CA GLY A 138 8.46 -10.78 -10.03
C GLY A 138 8.03 -10.44 -11.46
N ASN A 139 7.25 -9.37 -11.68
CA ASN A 139 6.96 -8.88 -13.02
C ASN A 139 8.16 -8.11 -13.60
N CYS A 140 8.93 -8.77 -14.46
CA CYS A 140 10.13 -8.20 -15.06
C CYS A 140 9.84 -7.00 -15.96
N ASP A 141 8.70 -6.98 -16.65
CA ASP A 141 8.36 -5.88 -17.57
C ASP A 141 8.07 -4.59 -16.81
N GLN A 142 7.25 -4.66 -15.77
CA GLN A 142 6.96 -3.52 -14.89
C GLN A 142 8.24 -3.03 -14.18
N THR A 143 9.05 -3.95 -13.68
CA THR A 143 10.35 -3.63 -13.07
C THR A 143 11.25 -2.87 -14.06
N ASN A 144 11.38 -3.37 -15.29
CA ASN A 144 12.21 -2.74 -16.32
C ASN A 144 11.67 -1.36 -16.72
N GLN A 145 10.35 -1.18 -16.80
CA GLN A 145 9.74 0.12 -17.09
C GLN A 145 10.05 1.15 -16.00
N ILE A 146 9.95 0.77 -14.72
CA ILE A 146 10.32 1.63 -13.60
C ILE A 146 11.80 1.98 -13.68
N LEU A 147 12.69 1.00 -13.87
CA LEU A 147 14.13 1.25 -13.96
C LEU A 147 14.52 2.12 -15.17
N GLN A 148 13.80 2.03 -16.29
CA GLN A 148 14.01 2.91 -17.44
C GLN A 148 13.54 4.34 -17.14
N LYS A 149 12.38 4.49 -16.51
CA LYS A 149 11.82 5.79 -16.11
C LYS A 149 12.69 6.49 -15.06
N TYR A 150 13.20 5.72 -14.11
CA TYR A 150 14.04 6.18 -12.99
C TYR A 150 15.47 5.65 -13.17
N SER A 151 16.10 6.03 -14.29
CA SER A 151 17.44 5.54 -14.69
C SER A 151 18.58 5.89 -13.71
N GLY A 152 18.37 6.86 -12.82
CA GLY A 152 19.28 7.19 -11.72
C GLY A 152 19.25 6.18 -10.57
N GLY A 153 18.29 5.26 -10.55
CA GLY A 153 18.07 4.33 -9.45
C GLY A 153 17.40 4.99 -8.24
N PHE A 154 17.53 4.33 -7.09
CA PHE A 154 17.02 4.78 -5.80
C PHE A 154 18.09 4.59 -4.73
N ASP A 155 18.24 5.56 -3.83
CA ASP A 155 19.17 5.49 -2.71
C ASP A 155 18.66 4.51 -1.63
N LEU A 156 17.34 4.42 -1.45
CA LEU A 156 16.71 3.51 -0.48
C LEU A 156 15.51 2.77 -1.09
N ILE A 157 15.35 1.51 -0.68
CA ILE A 157 14.18 0.69 -0.96
C ILE A 157 13.48 0.43 0.37
N LEU A 158 12.20 0.81 0.46
CA LEU A 158 11.37 0.62 1.65
C LEU A 158 10.31 -0.47 1.42
N GLY A 159 9.85 -1.06 2.50
CA GLY A 159 8.71 -1.96 2.52
C GLY A 159 8.35 -2.35 3.94
N ALA A 160 7.07 -2.26 4.29
CA ALA A 160 6.56 -2.57 5.63
C ALA A 160 5.45 -3.61 5.55
N ASP A 161 5.55 -4.68 6.35
CA ASP A 161 4.61 -5.82 6.34
C ASP A 161 4.37 -6.46 4.97
N ILE A 162 5.35 -6.32 4.07
CA ILE A 162 5.33 -6.88 2.71
C ILE A 162 5.71 -8.37 2.64
N TYR A 163 6.27 -8.91 3.72
CA TYR A 163 6.60 -10.33 3.81
C TYR A 163 5.61 -11.02 4.73
N ILE A 164 4.59 -11.64 4.13
CA ILE A 164 3.65 -12.50 4.84
C ILE A 164 4.08 -13.94 4.61
N LEU A 165 4.51 -14.62 5.66
CA LEU A 165 4.85 -16.05 5.63
C LEU A 165 3.62 -16.89 5.28
N TYR A 166 3.32 -17.05 4.00
CA TYR A 166 2.39 -18.08 3.50
C TYR A 166 3.09 -19.44 3.29
N THR A 167 4.23 -19.68 3.95
CA THR A 167 4.83 -21.00 4.01
C THR A 167 4.15 -21.82 5.09
N ARG A 168 2.99 -22.38 4.73
CA ARG A 168 2.49 -23.70 5.13
C ARG A 168 2.64 -24.06 6.63
N LEU A 169 1.50 -24.16 7.29
CA LEU A 169 1.20 -25.01 8.46
C LEU A 169 1.48 -26.52 8.18
N LEU A 170 2.69 -26.85 7.73
CA LEU A 170 3.18 -28.20 7.39
C LEU A 170 4.58 -28.45 7.98
N LEU A 171 5.09 -27.57 8.85
CA LEU A 171 6.36 -27.76 9.55
C LEU A 171 6.24 -28.32 10.98
N ILE A 172 5.03 -28.63 11.47
CA ILE A 172 4.85 -29.27 12.81
C ILE A 172 4.62 -30.79 12.72
N THR A 173 4.47 -31.39 11.54
CA THR A 173 4.28 -32.86 11.42
C THR A 173 5.51 -33.63 10.95
N SER A 174 6.70 -33.01 10.81
CA SER A 174 7.87 -33.71 10.26
C SER A 174 9.16 -33.64 11.09
N PHE A 175 9.18 -33.05 12.29
CA PHE A 175 10.45 -32.84 13.02
C PHE A 175 10.56 -33.37 14.45
N PHE A 176 9.58 -34.11 14.97
CA PHE A 176 9.79 -34.89 16.19
C PHE A 176 9.17 -36.29 16.05
N PRO A 177 9.96 -37.35 15.77
CA PRO A 177 9.52 -38.68 16.14
C PRO A 177 9.44 -38.73 17.68
N ALA A 178 8.24 -38.99 18.20
CA ALA A 178 8.06 -39.33 19.60
C ALA A 178 8.91 -40.58 19.90
N LYS A 179 9.82 -40.48 20.88
CA LYS A 179 10.47 -41.66 21.43
C LYS A 179 9.43 -42.43 22.25
N THR A 180 9.32 -43.72 21.97
CA THR A 180 8.59 -44.73 22.75
C THR A 180 9.00 -44.72 24.22
#